data_AF-A0A7X3SN13-F1
#
_entry.id   AF-A0A7X3SN13-F1
#
_cell.length_a   1.000
_cell.length_b   1.000
_cell.length_c   1.000
_cell.angle_alpha   90.00
_cell.angle_beta   90.00
_cell.angle_gamma   90.00
#
_symmetry.space_group_name_H-M   'P 1'
#
loop_
_entity.id
_entity.type
_entity.pdbx_description
1 polymer ?
#
loop_
_entity_poly.entity_id
_entity_poly.type
_entity_poly.pdbx_seq_one_letter_code
_entity_poly.pdbx_strand_id
1 'polypeptide(L)'
;MVIRRRLRRFLIPLALYSVSAAVAAYFVHHAHSGARGIEAQQQYEAQMAELNRELDGLRDERTQWERRISLLRSDQIDRDLLEERARVMLGRVHKNDLVIITGP
;
A
#
# COMPACT_ATOMS: atom_id res chain seq x y z
N MET A 1 6.50 62.32 -41.78
CA MET A 1 5.86 60.98 -41.80
C MET A 1 6.86 59.80 -41.85
N VAL A 2 8.15 60.01 -42.14
CA VAL A 2 9.15 58.93 -42.33
C VAL A 2 9.73 58.37 -41.02
N ILE A 3 9.88 59.21 -39.99
CA ILE A 3 10.42 58.80 -38.67
C ILE A 3 9.51 57.74 -38.00
N ARG A 4 8.18 57.94 -38.06
CA ARG A 4 7.20 56.99 -37.54
C ARG A 4 7.30 55.62 -38.22
N ARG A 5 7.62 55.56 -39.53
CA ARG A 5 7.79 54.29 -40.27
C ARG A 5 9.03 53.51 -39.85
N ARG A 6 10.19 54.19 -39.65
CA ARG A 6 11.40 53.51 -39.15
C ARG A 6 11.23 53.04 -37.71
N LEU A 7 10.66 53.88 -36.83
CA LEU A 7 10.45 53.53 -35.44
C LEU A 7 9.52 52.31 -35.29
N ARG A 8 8.41 52.26 -36.05
CA ARG A 8 7.50 51.11 -36.07
C ARG A 8 8.18 49.81 -36.52
N ARG A 9 9.13 49.90 -37.47
CA ARG A 9 9.86 48.74 -38.00
C ARG A 9 10.78 48.07 -36.96
N PHE A 10 11.27 48.83 -35.98
CA PHE A 10 12.08 48.30 -34.87
C PHE A 10 11.25 47.98 -33.63
N LEU A 11 10.24 48.79 -33.31
CA LEU A 11 9.40 48.57 -32.13
C LEU A 11 8.52 47.33 -32.24
N ILE A 12 8.01 46.99 -33.44
CA ILE A 12 7.17 45.79 -33.63
C ILE A 12 7.93 44.49 -33.32
N PRO A 13 9.11 44.20 -33.92
CA PRO A 13 9.84 42.98 -33.59
C PRO A 13 10.35 42.98 -32.14
N LEU A 14 10.76 44.13 -31.61
CA LEU A 14 11.17 44.22 -30.20
C LEU A 14 10.02 43.87 -29.25
N ALA A 15 8.83 44.42 -29.48
CA ALA A 15 7.63 44.09 -28.71
C ALA A 15 7.27 42.61 -28.85
N LEU A 16 7.35 42.06 -30.07
CA LEU A 16 7.10 40.64 -30.33
C LEU A 16 8.06 39.76 -29.51
N TYR A 17 9.37 40.01 -29.58
CA TYR A 17 10.36 39.23 -28.84
C TYR A 17 10.19 39.37 -27.32
N SER A 18 9.89 40.56 -26.81
CA SER A 18 9.63 40.77 -25.40
C SER A 18 8.40 40.00 -24.92
N VAL A 19 7.31 40.02 -25.69
CA VAL A 19 6.10 39.25 -25.38
C VAL A 19 6.38 37.74 -25.43
N SER A 20 7.08 37.27 -26.47
CA SER A 20 7.48 35.86 -26.57
C SER A 20 8.35 35.41 -25.40
N ALA A 21 9.31 36.25 -24.98
CA ALA A 21 10.16 35.97 -23.81
C ALA A 21 9.35 35.94 -22.51
N ALA A 22 8.40 36.86 -22.33
CA ALA A 22 7.52 36.87 -21.15
C ALA A 22 6.63 35.61 -21.08
N VAL A 23 6.09 35.18 -22.23
CA VAL A 23 5.30 33.94 -22.32
C VAL A 23 6.18 32.72 -22.00
N ALA A 24 7.40 32.64 -22.56
CA ALA A 24 8.33 31.57 -22.25
C ALA A 24 8.69 31.53 -20.76
N ALA A 25 8.98 32.68 -20.15
CA ALA A 25 9.28 32.78 -18.72
C ALA A 25 8.08 32.34 -17.86
N TYR A 26 6.86 32.72 -18.25
CA TYR A 26 5.64 32.27 -17.58
C TYR A 26 5.50 30.75 -17.60
N PHE A 27 5.76 30.11 -18.76
CA PHE A 27 5.74 28.66 -18.88
C PHE A 27 6.86 27.98 -18.08
N VAL A 28 8.08 28.53 -18.06
CA VAL A 28 9.18 28.00 -17.24
C VAL A 28 8.83 28.07 -15.75
N HIS A 29 8.29 29.20 -15.29
CA HIS A 29 7.84 29.37 -13.91
C HIS A 29 6.71 28.39 -13.57
N HIS A 30 5.70 28.25 -14.44
CA HIS A 30 4.61 27.29 -14.24
C HIS A 30 5.04 25.83 -14.38
N ALA A 31 6.11 25.54 -15.13
CA ALA A 31 6.68 24.20 -15.17
C ALA A 31 7.37 23.85 -13.84
N HIS A 32 7.99 24.84 -13.19
CA HIS A 32 8.53 24.68 -11.83
C HIS A 32 7.43 24.57 -10.78
N SER A 33 6.37 25.40 -10.86
CA SER A 33 5.29 25.47 -9.87
C SER A 33 4.08 24.56 -10.14
N GLY A 34 4.05 23.86 -11.28
CA GLY A 34 2.94 22.99 -11.66
C GLY A 34 2.92 21.69 -10.88
N ALA A 35 1.76 21.00 -10.87
CA ALA A 35 1.49 19.76 -10.12
C ALA A 35 2.44 18.55 -10.38
N ARG A 36 3.43 18.70 -11.28
CA ARG A 36 4.49 17.72 -11.59
C ARG A 36 5.90 18.30 -11.43
N GLY A 37 6.03 19.43 -10.72
CA GLY A 37 7.32 20.03 -10.40
C GLY A 37 8.15 19.13 -9.48
N ILE A 38 9.46 19.39 -9.44
CA ILE A 38 10.43 18.62 -8.66
C ILE A 38 10.01 18.49 -7.18
N GLU A 39 9.37 19.52 -6.64
CA GLU A 39 8.89 19.54 -5.25
C GLU A 39 7.69 18.61 -5.01
N ALA A 40 6.74 18.57 -5.96
CA ALA A 40 5.61 17.65 -5.88
C ALA A 40 6.10 16.19 -5.97
N GLN A 41 7.08 15.92 -6.84
CA GLN A 41 7.69 14.59 -6.92
C GLN A 41 8.31 14.16 -5.59
N GLN A 42 9.05 15.05 -4.91
CA GLN A 42 9.64 14.74 -3.60
C GLN A 42 8.57 14.46 -2.53
N GLN A 43 7.49 15.24 -2.51
CA GLN A 43 6.37 15.01 -1.58
C GLN A 43 5.67 13.68 -1.86
N TYR A 44 5.49 13.30 -3.12
CA TYR A 44 4.91 12.00 -3.49
C TYR A 44 5.84 10.85 -3.14
N GLU A 45 7.15 10.97 -3.39
CA GLU A 45 8.13 9.96 -3.00
C GLU A 45 8.17 9.76 -1.48
N ALA A 46 8.11 10.84 -0.70
CA ALA A 46 8.05 10.76 0.76
C ALA A 46 6.76 10.07 1.24
N GLN A 47 5.60 10.42 0.67
CA GLN A 47 4.33 9.77 0.99
C GLN A 47 4.31 8.30 0.59
N MET A 48 4.87 7.94 -0.57
CA MET A 48 5.00 6.55 -0.99
C MET A 48 5.91 5.76 -0.06
N ALA A 49 7.03 6.35 0.38
CA ALA A 49 7.93 5.71 1.33
C ALA A 49 7.24 5.46 2.67
N GLU A 50 6.47 6.42 3.18
CA GLU A 50 5.74 6.27 4.44
C GLU A 50 4.63 5.22 4.34
N LEU A 51 3.83 5.28 3.28
CA LEU A 51 2.73 4.32 3.07
C LEU A 51 3.25 2.89 2.87
N ASN A 52 4.40 2.72 2.22
CA ASN A 52 5.04 1.41 2.10
C ASN A 52 5.50 0.87 3.45
N ARG A 53 6.05 1.72 4.34
CA ARG A 53 6.43 1.29 5.70
C ARG A 53 5.21 0.84 6.50
N GLU A 54 4.12 1.61 6.43
CA GLU A 54 2.87 1.24 7.09
C GLU A 54 2.34 -0.10 6.56
N LEU A 55 2.37 -0.28 5.25
CA LEU A 55 1.93 -1.50 4.59
C LEU A 55 2.77 -2.71 4.98
N ASP A 56 4.09 -2.57 5.05
CA ASP A 56 4.98 -3.64 5.48
C ASP A 56 4.75 -3.98 6.97
N GLY A 57 4.53 -2.99 7.83
CA GLY A 57 4.15 -3.21 9.23
C GLY A 57 2.84 -3.98 9.38
N LEU A 58 1.81 -3.60 8.61
CA LEU A 58 0.52 -4.29 8.60
C LEU A 58 0.62 -5.73 8.05
N ARG A 59 1.49 -5.96 7.05
CA ARG A 59 1.77 -7.30 6.54
C ARG A 59 2.41 -8.18 7.60
N ASP A 60 3.38 -7.66 8.34
CA ASP A 60 4.02 -8.40 9.44
C ASP A 60 3.00 -8.74 10.53
N GLU A 61 2.14 -7.79 10.89
CA GLU A 61 1.07 -8.02 11.87
C GLU A 61 0.09 -9.10 11.38
N ARG A 62 -0.35 -9.01 10.13
CA ARG A 62 -1.20 -10.03 9.51
C ARG A 62 -0.53 -11.40 9.59
N THR A 63 0.75 -11.50 9.25
CA THR A 63 1.48 -12.78 9.24
C THR A 63 1.60 -13.37 10.65
N GLN A 64 1.79 -12.52 11.66
CA GLN A 64 1.77 -12.94 13.06
C GLN A 64 0.40 -13.47 13.48
N TRP A 65 -0.68 -12.76 13.12
CA TRP A 65 -2.05 -13.20 13.39
C TRP A 65 -2.39 -14.48 12.66
N GLU A 66 -1.98 -14.64 11.40
CA GLU A 66 -2.18 -15.88 10.63
C GLU A 66 -1.48 -17.06 11.29
N ARG A 67 -0.25 -16.88 11.79
CA ARG A 67 0.46 -17.92 12.54
C ARG A 67 -0.24 -18.25 13.86
N ARG A 68 -0.74 -17.25 14.60
CA ARG A 68 -1.51 -17.48 15.84
C ARG A 68 -2.82 -18.21 15.53
N ILE A 69 -3.52 -17.78 14.49
CA ILE A 69 -4.73 -18.42 14.02
C ILE A 69 -4.42 -19.84 13.56
N SER A 70 -3.32 -20.13 12.86
CA SER A 70 -3.01 -21.51 12.47
C SER A 70 -2.71 -22.41 13.68
N LEU A 71 -2.12 -21.85 14.75
CA LEU A 71 -1.91 -22.58 16.00
C LEU A 71 -3.22 -22.83 16.76
N LEU A 72 -4.19 -21.92 16.67
CA LEU A 72 -5.52 -22.04 17.29
C LEU A 72 -6.51 -22.83 16.43
N ARG A 73 -6.35 -22.77 15.11
CA ARG A 73 -7.15 -23.44 14.12
C ARG A 73 -6.63 -24.87 14.02
N SER A 74 -6.98 -25.64 15.05
CA SER A 74 -7.01 -27.10 15.06
C SER A 74 -8.10 -27.59 14.08
N ASP A 75 -8.10 -27.17 12.81
CA ASP A 75 -9.10 -27.63 11.84
C ASP A 75 -8.98 -29.13 11.55
N GLN A 76 -7.88 -29.73 11.98
CA GLN A 76 -7.83 -31.12 12.41
C GLN A 76 -8.00 -31.14 13.92
N ILE A 77 -9.26 -31.23 14.39
CA ILE A 77 -9.49 -31.78 15.71
C ILE A 77 -8.91 -33.18 15.63
N ASP A 78 -7.86 -33.45 16.40
CA ASP A 78 -7.21 -34.74 16.39
C ASP A 78 -8.27 -35.81 16.69
N ARG A 79 -8.38 -36.78 15.78
CA ARG A 79 -9.38 -37.84 15.89
C ARG A 79 -9.21 -38.61 17.20
N ASP A 80 -7.97 -38.73 17.66
CA ASP A 80 -7.64 -39.38 18.92
C ASP A 80 -8.16 -38.58 20.12
N LEU A 81 -8.11 -37.25 20.07
CA LEU A 81 -8.71 -36.38 21.09
C LEU A 81 -10.25 -36.52 21.15
N LEU A 82 -10.90 -36.67 19.99
CA LEU A 82 -12.34 -36.95 19.93
C LEU A 82 -12.68 -38.34 20.49
N GLU A 83 -11.87 -39.33 20.17
CA GLU A 83 -12.06 -40.71 20.62
C GLU A 83 -11.87 -40.84 22.14
N GLU A 84 -10.86 -40.17 22.70
CA GLU A 84 -10.64 -40.10 24.14
C GLU A 84 -11.78 -39.38 24.85
N ARG A 85 -12.24 -38.24 24.31
CA ARG A 85 -13.36 -37.51 24.90
C ARG A 85 -14.67 -38.30 24.82
N ALA A 86 -14.90 -39.05 23.74
CA ALA A 86 -16.04 -39.94 23.60
C ALA A 86 -15.99 -41.12 24.59
N ARG A 87 -14.81 -41.69 24.83
CA ARG A 87 -14.61 -42.75 25.84
C ARG A 87 -14.92 -42.23 27.25
N VAL A 88 -14.42 -41.05 27.60
CA VAL A 88 -14.63 -40.43 28.92
C VAL A 88 -16.08 -40.01 29.14
N MET A 89 -16.73 -39.38 28.14
CA MET A 89 -18.09 -38.83 28.32
C MET A 89 -19.20 -39.86 28.10
N LEU A 90 -19.04 -40.78 27.14
CA LEU A 90 -20.09 -41.71 26.72
C LEU A 90 -19.80 -43.15 27.14
N GLY A 91 -18.66 -43.43 27.77
CA GLY A 91 -18.25 -44.80 28.11
C GLY A 91 -18.10 -45.70 26.88
N ARG A 92 -17.94 -45.12 25.67
CA ARG A 92 -17.85 -45.88 24.42
C ARG A 92 -16.46 -46.49 24.28
N VAL A 93 -16.42 -47.79 24.07
CA VAL A 93 -15.20 -48.58 23.83
C VAL A 93 -15.22 -49.07 22.39
N HIS A 94 -14.07 -49.09 21.70
CA HIS A 94 -14.01 -49.55 20.31
C HIS A 94 -14.25 -51.08 20.25
N LYS A 95 -14.79 -51.59 19.13
CA LYS A 95 -15.11 -53.04 18.99
C LYS A 95 -13.91 -53.99 19.16
N ASN A 96 -12.69 -53.46 19.06
CA ASN A 96 -11.44 -54.20 19.18
C ASN A 96 -10.75 -53.97 20.53
N ASP A 97 -11.36 -53.22 21.46
CA ASP A 97 -10.75 -52.90 22.73
C ASP A 97 -10.97 -53.99 23.77
N LEU A 98 -9.92 -54.27 24.55
CA LEU A 98 -9.97 -55.23 25.65
C LEU A 98 -10.57 -54.56 26.89
N VAL A 99 -11.80 -54.94 27.27
CA VAL A 99 -12.44 -54.47 28.51
C VAL A 99 -12.09 -55.45 29.63
N ILE A 100 -11.31 -54.99 30.61
CA ILE A 100 -11.03 -55.75 31.84
C ILE A 100 -11.98 -55.26 32.93
N ILE A 101 -12.96 -56.09 33.28
CA ILE A 101 -13.87 -55.81 34.40
C ILE A 101 -13.22 -56.38 35.66
N THR A 102 -12.53 -55.52 36.41
CA THR A 102 -12.11 -55.82 37.78
C THR A 102 -13.30 -55.57 38.69
N GLY A 103 -13.93 -56.63 39.21
CA GLY A 103 -14.93 -56.53 40.27
C GLY A 103 -14.35 -56.95 41.63
N PRO A 104 -15.14 -56.79 42.70
CA PRO A 104 -15.47 -55.51 43.34
C PRO A 104 -14.27 -54.82 44.01
#